data_AF-A0A242MEF9-F1
#
_entry.id   AF-A0A242MEF9-F1
#
_cell.length_a   1.000
_cell.length_b   1.000
_cell.length_c   1.000
_cell.angle_alpha   90.00
_cell.angle_beta   90.00
_cell.angle_gamma   90.00
#
_symmetry.space_group_name_H-M   'P 1'
#
loop_
_entity.id
_entity.type
_entity.pdbx_description
1 polymer ?
#
loop_
_entity_poly.entity_id
_entity_poly.type
_entity_poly.pdbx_seq_one_letter_code
_entity_poly.pdbx_strand_id
1 'polypeptide(L)'
;MPALGRWRNNRVGSEASINNNKELRMKVSTLVRGSVAAVAFAAMASASAAEYPIGKQNVQNGIEVGAVYLQPITMEPEGMMRKASDSDIHLEADIHAVKNNPTGFAEGDWMPYLQVTYELTKVGTTQSIKGDLMAMVANDGPHYGDNVKLFGPGKYHLKLNIAPPMQTGHMAFGRHVDKETGVGPWFKPYTIEYDFPFAGIGKKGGY
;
A
#
# COMPACT_ATOMS: atom_id res chain seq x y z
N MET A 1 64.87 -11.23 45.79
CA MET A 1 65.30 -12.62 46.12
C MET A 1 64.54 -13.58 45.19
N PRO A 2 65.13 -14.73 44.81
CA PRO A 2 65.96 -15.07 43.63
C PRO A 2 65.11 -15.54 42.42
N ALA A 3 65.52 -15.53 41.14
CA ALA A 3 66.70 -16.03 40.41
C ALA A 3 66.63 -17.53 40.01
N LEU A 4 67.04 -17.77 38.73
CA LEU A 4 67.52 -19.02 38.11
C LEU A 4 66.45 -19.94 37.47
N GLY A 5 66.64 -20.50 36.28
CA GLY A 5 67.85 -20.61 35.47
C GLY A 5 67.59 -21.17 34.07
N ARG A 6 68.59 -20.93 33.22
CA ARG A 6 68.69 -21.20 31.78
C ARG A 6 69.55 -22.45 31.56
N TRP A 7 69.15 -23.34 30.66
CA TRP A 7 70.01 -24.33 29.98
C TRP A 7 69.37 -24.70 28.63
N ARG A 8 70.04 -25.08 27.52
CA ARG A 8 71.35 -24.80 26.91
C ARG A 8 71.28 -25.48 25.51
N ASN A 9 71.70 -24.76 24.46
CA ASN A 9 72.30 -25.18 23.18
C ASN A 9 71.91 -26.47 22.42
N ASN A 10 71.44 -26.26 21.17
CA ASN A 10 72.07 -26.54 19.86
C ASN A 10 72.79 -27.86 19.53
N ARG A 11 72.56 -28.27 18.26
CA ARG A 11 73.31 -29.15 17.31
C ARG A 11 72.59 -30.48 17.02
N VAL A 12 72.46 -31.04 15.80
CA VAL A 12 73.07 -30.91 14.43
C VAL A 12 71.98 -31.38 13.43
N GLY A 13 71.79 -30.78 12.24
CA GLY A 13 72.40 -31.23 10.96
C GLY A 13 71.35 -31.22 9.83
N SER A 14 71.61 -30.49 8.74
CA SER A 14 71.87 -30.97 7.35
C SER A 14 70.70 -31.72 6.69
N GLU A 15 70.29 -31.56 5.45
CA GLU A 15 70.63 -30.78 4.25
C GLU A 15 69.59 -31.24 3.19
N ALA A 16 69.52 -30.53 2.07
CA ALA A 16 69.10 -31.05 0.75
C ALA A 16 67.61 -31.38 0.47
N SER A 17 66.95 -30.38 -0.11
CA SER A 17 66.14 -30.42 -1.35
C SER A 17 66.04 -31.75 -2.12
N ILE A 18 64.81 -32.23 -2.37
CA ILE A 18 64.44 -32.92 -3.61
C ILE A 18 63.02 -32.49 -4.06
N ASN A 19 62.96 -31.80 -5.18
CA ASN A 19 61.78 -31.63 -6.04
C ASN A 19 61.41 -32.97 -6.69
N ASN A 20 60.13 -33.32 -6.78
CA ASN A 20 59.42 -33.43 -8.07
C ASN A 20 58.03 -34.06 -7.96
N ASN A 21 57.07 -33.34 -8.56
CA ASN A 21 55.80 -33.76 -9.14
C ASN A 21 55.54 -35.26 -9.31
N LYS A 22 54.39 -35.71 -8.80
CA LYS A 22 53.45 -36.55 -9.56
C LYS A 22 52.05 -36.40 -8.98
N GLU A 23 51.20 -35.74 -9.75
CA GLU A 23 49.75 -35.77 -9.58
C GLU A 23 49.19 -37.19 -9.75
N LEU A 24 47.93 -37.29 -9.33
CA LEU A 24 46.91 -38.26 -9.73
C LEU A 24 46.77 -39.52 -8.87
N ARG A 25 45.86 -39.44 -7.90
CA ARG A 25 44.78 -40.43 -7.76
C ARG A 25 43.63 -39.88 -6.92
N MET A 26 42.52 -39.59 -7.62
CA MET A 26 41.21 -39.33 -7.04
C MET A 26 40.83 -40.43 -6.04
N LYS A 27 40.45 -40.02 -4.84
CA LYS A 27 39.48 -40.73 -4.01
C LYS A 27 38.27 -39.82 -3.83
N VAL A 28 37.31 -39.98 -4.72
CA VAL A 28 35.93 -39.54 -4.52
C VAL A 28 35.31 -40.55 -3.55
N SER A 29 35.04 -40.14 -2.31
CA SER A 29 34.03 -40.76 -1.47
C SER A 29 33.53 -39.76 -0.43
N THR A 30 32.47 -39.04 -0.81
CA THR A 30 31.25 -38.93 -0.01
C THR A 30 31.42 -38.53 1.46
N LEU A 31 31.50 -37.23 1.73
CA LEU A 31 30.82 -36.67 2.90
C LEU A 31 29.84 -35.60 2.42
N VAL A 32 28.59 -36.01 2.55
CA VAL A 32 27.36 -35.38 2.11
C VAL A 32 27.02 -34.22 3.03
N ARG A 33 26.79 -33.07 2.38
CA ARG A 33 25.72 -32.09 2.64
C ARG A 33 25.50 -31.68 4.10
N GLY A 34 25.99 -30.50 4.45
CA GLY A 34 25.62 -29.85 5.70
C GLY A 34 26.00 -28.38 5.81
N SER A 35 25.94 -27.60 4.73
CA SER A 35 26.19 -26.15 4.80
C SER A 35 25.51 -25.36 3.67
N VAL A 36 24.24 -25.67 3.37
CA VAL A 36 23.38 -24.78 2.55
C VAL A 36 22.11 -24.50 3.33
N ALA A 37 22.20 -23.75 4.42
CA ALA A 37 21.00 -23.33 5.17
C ALA A 37 21.24 -22.10 6.06
N ALA A 38 22.01 -21.11 5.61
CA ALA A 38 22.22 -19.89 6.44
C ALA A 38 22.33 -18.55 5.69
N VAL A 39 22.03 -18.47 4.38
CA VAL A 39 22.05 -17.17 3.65
C VAL A 39 20.81 -16.92 2.78
N ALA A 40 19.76 -17.75 2.87
CA ALA A 40 18.52 -17.55 2.10
C ALA A 40 17.42 -16.80 2.87
N PHE A 41 17.78 -15.88 3.76
CA PHE A 41 16.84 -14.86 4.25
C PHE A 41 17.03 -13.56 3.44
N ALA A 42 17.07 -13.70 2.11
CA ALA A 42 17.04 -12.57 1.22
C ALA A 42 15.60 -12.04 1.18
N ALA A 43 15.38 -10.96 1.93
CA ALA A 43 14.26 -10.03 1.87
C ALA A 43 13.08 -10.46 0.98
N MET A 44 12.04 -11.05 1.57
CA MET A 44 10.70 -10.88 1.02
C MET A 44 10.35 -9.40 1.18
N ALA A 45 10.71 -8.59 0.18
CA ALA A 45 10.13 -7.28 0.01
C ALA A 45 8.66 -7.49 -0.33
N SER A 46 7.76 -7.28 0.64
CA SER A 46 6.33 -7.21 0.38
C SER A 46 6.11 -6.12 -0.67
N ALA A 47 5.64 -6.51 -1.86
CA ALA A 47 5.28 -5.57 -2.90
C ALA A 47 4.00 -4.84 -2.44
N SER A 48 4.17 -3.66 -1.85
CA SER A 48 3.07 -2.74 -1.56
C SER A 48 2.66 -2.03 -2.86
N ALA A 49 1.35 -1.85 -3.04
CA ALA A 49 0.83 -0.97 -4.06
C ALA A 49 1.31 0.45 -3.77
N ALA A 50 1.78 1.16 -4.78
CA ALA A 50 2.20 2.53 -4.58
C ALA A 50 1.03 3.48 -4.77
N GLU A 51 0.59 4.06 -3.67
CA GLU A 51 -0.41 5.11 -3.66
C GLU A 51 0.20 6.47 -4.00
N TYR A 52 -0.51 7.21 -4.84
CA TYR A 52 -0.17 8.56 -5.25
C TYR A 52 -1.24 9.51 -4.69
N PRO A 53 -0.88 10.41 -3.74
CA PRO A 53 -1.86 11.30 -3.12
C PRO A 53 -2.38 12.35 -4.11
N ILE A 54 -3.69 12.60 -4.05
CA ILE A 54 -4.39 13.64 -4.80
C ILE A 54 -4.72 14.79 -3.84
N GLY A 55 -3.92 15.84 -3.90
CA GLY A 55 -4.12 17.02 -3.04
C GLY A 55 -3.79 16.77 -1.57
N LYS A 56 -4.40 17.56 -0.67
CA LYS A 56 -4.29 17.41 0.79
C LYS A 56 -5.59 16.85 1.33
N GLN A 57 -5.52 16.12 2.43
CA GLN A 57 -6.71 15.66 3.15
C GLN A 57 -7.63 16.84 3.51
N ASN A 58 -8.94 16.59 3.39
CA ASN A 58 -9.97 17.56 3.75
C ASN A 58 -10.65 17.11 5.04
N VAL A 59 -10.68 17.98 6.06
CA VAL A 59 -11.31 17.69 7.35
C VAL A 59 -12.50 18.63 7.57
N GLN A 60 -13.70 18.08 7.55
CA GLN A 60 -14.93 18.80 7.86
C GLN A 60 -16.04 17.84 8.25
N ASN A 61 -17.09 18.35 8.91
CA ASN A 61 -18.25 17.56 9.33
C ASN A 61 -17.92 16.35 10.22
N GLY A 62 -16.80 16.40 10.96
CA GLY A 62 -16.36 15.31 11.83
C GLY A 62 -15.72 14.13 11.10
N ILE A 63 -15.36 14.28 9.83
CA ILE A 63 -14.65 13.27 9.04
C ILE A 63 -13.45 13.89 8.31
N GLU A 64 -12.43 13.06 8.07
CA GLU A 64 -11.28 13.33 7.22
C GLU A 64 -11.44 12.54 5.92
N VAL A 65 -11.21 13.20 4.78
CA VAL A 65 -11.27 12.62 3.44
C VAL A 65 -9.90 12.76 2.77
N GLY A 66 -9.22 11.64 2.55
CA GLY A 66 -8.09 11.50 1.66
C GLY A 66 -8.54 11.06 0.26
N ALA A 67 -7.78 11.45 -0.77
CA ALA A 67 -7.95 10.93 -2.12
C ALA A 67 -6.58 10.46 -2.63
N VAL A 68 -6.53 9.24 -3.17
CA VAL A 68 -5.31 8.65 -3.73
C VAL A 68 -5.64 7.94 -5.03
N TYR A 69 -4.61 7.65 -5.83
CA TYR A 69 -4.73 6.67 -6.89
C TYR A 69 -3.56 5.70 -6.87
N LEU A 70 -3.75 4.51 -7.41
CA LEU A 70 -2.70 3.51 -7.62
C LEU A 70 -2.92 2.77 -8.95
N GLN A 71 -2.15 1.71 -9.20
CA GLN A 71 -2.41 0.84 -10.34
C GLN A 71 -3.83 0.23 -10.27
N PRO A 72 -4.51 0.01 -11.42
CA PRO A 72 -5.77 -0.71 -11.45
C PRO A 72 -5.70 -2.05 -10.71
N ILE A 73 -6.78 -2.38 -10.01
CA ILE A 73 -6.86 -3.61 -9.21
C ILE A 73 -7.91 -4.56 -9.77
N THR A 74 -7.71 -5.86 -9.57
CA THR A 74 -8.71 -6.89 -9.87
C THR A 74 -9.63 -7.01 -8.66
N MET A 75 -10.94 -7.05 -8.89
CA MET A 75 -11.95 -7.07 -7.84
C MET A 75 -12.95 -8.20 -8.04
N GLU A 76 -13.42 -8.74 -6.92
CA GLU A 76 -14.57 -9.62 -6.86
C GLU A 76 -15.74 -8.95 -6.09
N PRO A 77 -17.00 -9.26 -6.44
CA PRO A 77 -17.40 -10.00 -7.64
C PRO A 77 -17.09 -9.24 -8.94
N GLU A 78 -16.93 -9.98 -10.05
CA GLU A 78 -16.80 -9.36 -11.36
C GLU A 78 -18.01 -8.47 -11.68
N GLY A 79 -17.76 -7.38 -12.39
CA GLY A 79 -18.81 -6.44 -12.79
C GLY A 79 -19.15 -5.39 -11.74
N MET A 80 -18.54 -5.46 -10.54
CA MET A 80 -18.65 -4.38 -9.55
C MET A 80 -18.13 -3.06 -10.14
N MET A 81 -16.93 -3.08 -10.74
CA MET A 81 -16.32 -1.95 -11.44
C MET A 81 -15.74 -2.35 -12.79
N ARG A 82 -15.24 -1.35 -13.53
CA ARG A 82 -14.47 -1.56 -14.76
C ARG A 82 -13.29 -2.54 -14.52
N LYS A 83 -13.01 -3.38 -15.51
CA LYS A 83 -11.89 -4.32 -15.46
C LYS A 83 -10.57 -3.60 -15.34
N ALA A 84 -9.64 -4.17 -14.58
CA ALA A 84 -8.29 -3.64 -14.41
C ALA A 84 -7.56 -3.43 -15.75
N SER A 85 -7.71 -4.39 -16.68
CA SER A 85 -7.10 -4.34 -18.02
C SER A 85 -7.55 -3.15 -18.87
N ASP A 86 -8.71 -2.59 -18.55
CA ASP A 86 -9.37 -1.55 -19.34
C ASP A 86 -9.26 -0.19 -18.64
N SER A 87 -8.44 -0.09 -17.59
CA SER A 87 -8.34 1.08 -16.70
C SER A 87 -6.90 1.59 -16.63
N ASP A 88 -6.74 2.85 -16.24
CA ASP A 88 -5.43 3.48 -16.10
C ASP A 88 -5.02 3.66 -14.63
N ILE A 89 -6.01 3.84 -13.75
CA ILE A 89 -5.82 3.96 -12.29
C ILE A 89 -6.92 3.19 -11.54
N HIS A 90 -6.63 2.84 -10.30
CA HIS A 90 -7.66 2.69 -9.27
C HIS A 90 -7.68 3.99 -8.46
N LEU A 91 -8.82 4.68 -8.45
CA LEU A 91 -9.05 5.92 -7.70
C LEU A 91 -9.70 5.54 -6.37
N GLU A 92 -9.17 6.03 -5.26
CA GLU A 92 -9.68 5.75 -3.92
C GLU A 92 -10.00 7.03 -3.15
N ALA A 93 -10.96 6.92 -2.23
CA ALA A 93 -11.25 7.90 -1.19
C ALA A 93 -11.24 7.22 0.18
N ASP A 94 -10.28 7.62 1.01
CA ASP A 94 -10.11 7.16 2.39
C ASP A 94 -10.86 8.11 3.32
N ILE A 95 -11.92 7.60 3.95
CA ILE A 95 -12.81 8.45 4.74
C ILE A 95 -12.91 7.90 6.16
N HIS A 96 -12.38 8.66 7.11
CA HIS A 96 -12.29 8.26 8.50
C HIS A 96 -12.91 9.32 9.42
N ALA A 97 -13.50 8.88 10.53
CA ALA A 97 -13.96 9.77 11.57
C ALA A 97 -12.77 10.46 12.24
N VAL A 98 -12.89 11.77 12.47
CA VAL A 98 -11.92 12.49 13.31
C VAL A 98 -12.39 12.50 14.77
N LYS A 99 -11.51 12.95 15.66
CA LYS A 99 -11.83 13.15 17.07
C LYS A 99 -13.14 13.94 17.26
N ASN A 100 -13.96 13.49 18.21
CA ASN A 100 -15.27 14.07 18.52
C ASN A 100 -16.25 14.07 17.33
N ASN A 101 -16.21 13.04 16.49
CA ASN A 101 -17.19 12.86 15.41
C ASN A 101 -18.64 12.96 15.96
N PRO A 102 -19.51 13.81 15.37
CA PRO A 102 -20.83 14.09 15.91
C PRO A 102 -21.85 12.97 15.65
N THR A 103 -21.49 11.98 14.82
CA THR A 103 -22.36 10.89 14.37
C THR A 103 -22.09 9.56 15.06
N GLY A 104 -21.25 9.55 16.10
CA GLY A 104 -21.05 8.40 16.99
C GLY A 104 -19.92 7.45 16.63
N PHE A 105 -19.12 7.76 15.61
CA PHE A 105 -17.93 6.98 15.27
C PHE A 105 -16.74 7.35 16.16
N ALA A 106 -15.87 6.38 16.46
CA ALA A 106 -14.63 6.64 17.16
C ALA A 106 -13.60 7.30 16.23
N GLU A 107 -12.61 7.99 16.81
CA GLU A 107 -11.51 8.56 16.03
C GLU A 107 -10.76 7.46 15.28
N GLY A 108 -10.57 7.64 13.97
CA GLY A 108 -9.89 6.69 13.10
C GLY A 108 -10.78 5.57 12.55
N ASP A 109 -12.05 5.47 12.96
CA ASP A 109 -12.97 4.51 12.35
C ASP A 109 -13.21 4.88 10.88
N TRP A 110 -13.19 3.89 9.99
CA TRP A 110 -13.67 4.08 8.62
C TRP A 110 -15.15 4.47 8.64
N MET A 111 -15.55 5.36 7.73
CA MET A 111 -16.93 5.84 7.60
C MET A 111 -17.69 4.99 6.57
N PRO A 112 -18.52 4.02 6.97
CA PRO A 112 -19.22 3.13 6.05
C PRO A 112 -20.51 3.77 5.51
N TYR A 113 -21.11 3.12 4.51
CA TYR A 113 -22.40 3.48 3.91
C TYR A 113 -22.51 4.89 3.31
N LEU A 114 -21.42 5.66 3.27
CA LEU A 114 -21.38 6.91 2.50
C LEU A 114 -21.69 6.65 1.04
N GLN A 115 -22.31 7.65 0.42
CA GLN A 115 -22.50 7.71 -1.02
C GLN A 115 -21.40 8.62 -1.57
N VAL A 116 -20.47 8.04 -2.31
CA VAL A 116 -19.28 8.74 -2.81
C VAL A 116 -19.30 8.70 -4.32
N THR A 117 -19.30 9.86 -4.97
CA THR A 117 -19.26 9.96 -6.44
C THR A 117 -18.15 10.89 -6.88
N TYR A 118 -17.67 10.71 -8.11
CA TYR A 118 -16.60 11.53 -8.65
C TYR A 118 -16.92 12.07 -10.03
N GLU A 119 -16.27 13.18 -10.36
CA GLU A 119 -16.10 13.68 -11.72
C GLU A 119 -14.63 14.04 -11.93
N LEU A 120 -14.01 13.44 -12.95
CA LEU A 120 -12.65 13.74 -13.37
C LEU A 120 -12.69 14.43 -14.73
N THR A 121 -12.13 15.63 -14.80
CA THR A 121 -12.01 16.42 -16.05
C THR A 121 -10.54 16.58 -16.42
N LYS A 122 -10.18 16.34 -17.68
CA LYS A 122 -8.82 16.67 -18.16
C LYS A 122 -8.73 18.17 -18.39
N VAL A 123 -7.79 18.82 -17.71
CA VAL A 123 -7.61 20.28 -17.81
C VAL A 123 -7.23 20.67 -19.23
N GLY A 124 -7.91 21.70 -19.74
CA GLY A 124 -7.72 22.20 -21.11
C GLY A 124 -8.49 21.43 -22.19
N THR A 125 -9.34 20.46 -21.82
CA THR A 125 -10.25 19.77 -22.74
C THR A 125 -11.68 19.75 -22.21
N THR A 126 -12.62 19.24 -23.00
CA THR A 126 -14.01 18.97 -22.57
C THR A 126 -14.22 17.52 -22.12
N GLN A 127 -13.14 16.73 -22.03
CA GLN A 127 -13.24 15.32 -21.68
C GLN A 127 -13.42 15.14 -20.17
N SER A 128 -14.51 14.49 -19.79
CA SER A 128 -14.84 14.17 -18.41
C SER A 128 -15.30 12.73 -18.26
N ILE A 129 -15.00 12.12 -17.12
CA ILE A 129 -15.56 10.83 -16.70
C ILE A 129 -16.18 11.00 -15.31
N LYS A 130 -17.34 10.37 -15.09
CA LYS A 130 -18.07 10.38 -13.82
C LYS A 130 -18.39 8.95 -13.42
N GLY A 131 -18.49 8.72 -12.12
CA GLY A 131 -18.84 7.41 -11.57
C GLY A 131 -19.07 7.44 -10.08
N ASP A 132 -19.38 6.28 -9.53
CA ASP A 132 -19.52 6.04 -8.10
C ASP A 132 -18.25 5.38 -7.59
N LEU A 133 -17.73 5.83 -6.44
CA LEU A 133 -16.71 5.09 -5.71
C LEU A 133 -17.44 4.10 -4.80
N MET A 134 -17.23 2.81 -5.03
CA MET A 134 -17.92 1.76 -4.29
C MET A 134 -17.15 1.38 -3.03
N ALA A 135 -17.87 1.03 -1.98
CA ALA A 135 -17.26 0.51 -0.76
C ALA A 135 -16.60 -0.84 -1.05
N MET A 136 -15.35 -0.98 -0.64
CA MET A 136 -14.55 -2.19 -0.83
C MET A 136 -13.51 -2.33 0.28
N VAL A 137 -12.74 -3.42 0.26
CA VAL A 137 -11.70 -3.70 1.25
C VAL A 137 -10.46 -4.27 0.58
N ALA A 138 -9.30 -3.73 0.96
CA ALA A 138 -7.99 -4.25 0.60
C ALA A 138 -7.28 -4.78 1.86
N ASN A 139 -6.01 -5.15 1.74
CA ASN A 139 -5.24 -5.72 2.86
C ASN A 139 -4.79 -4.68 3.90
N ASP A 140 -4.93 -3.40 3.59
CA ASP A 140 -4.67 -2.24 4.44
C ASP A 140 -5.95 -1.67 5.09
N GLY A 141 -7.13 -1.98 4.56
CA GLY A 141 -8.41 -1.63 5.19
C GLY A 141 -9.54 -1.39 4.20
N PRO A 142 -10.73 -1.01 4.71
CA PRO A 142 -11.85 -0.61 3.88
C PRO A 142 -11.70 0.82 3.36
N HIS A 143 -12.13 1.06 2.12
CA HIS A 143 -12.14 2.36 1.46
C HIS A 143 -13.25 2.43 0.39
N TYR A 144 -13.38 3.58 -0.28
CA TYR A 144 -14.24 3.75 -1.45
C TYR A 144 -13.39 3.84 -2.71
N GLY A 145 -13.68 3.04 -3.74
CA GLY A 145 -12.84 3.02 -4.95
C GLY A 145 -13.55 2.76 -6.27
N ASP A 146 -12.88 3.09 -7.38
CA ASP A 146 -13.28 2.71 -8.74
C ASP A 146 -12.05 2.57 -9.65
N ASN A 147 -12.13 1.64 -10.60
CA ASN A 147 -11.17 1.50 -11.68
C ASN A 147 -11.52 2.47 -12.81
N VAL A 148 -10.66 3.45 -13.07
CA VAL A 148 -10.95 4.58 -13.96
C VAL A 148 -10.08 4.54 -15.21
N LYS A 149 -10.70 4.72 -16.38
CA LYS A 149 -10.01 5.01 -17.64
C LYS A 149 -9.84 6.52 -17.79
N LEU A 150 -8.60 6.99 -17.92
CA LEU A 150 -8.26 8.40 -18.11
C LEU A 150 -8.08 8.73 -19.60
N PHE A 151 -7.91 10.02 -19.87
CA PHE A 151 -7.69 10.58 -21.21
C PHE A 151 -6.19 10.80 -21.51
N GLY A 152 -5.35 9.88 -21.06
CA GLY A 152 -3.89 9.92 -21.16
C GLY A 152 -3.22 10.92 -20.19
N PRO A 153 -1.88 11.05 -20.23
CA PRO A 153 -1.15 11.95 -19.34
C PRO A 153 -1.63 13.41 -19.43
N GLY A 154 -1.56 14.13 -18.32
CA GLY A 154 -1.95 15.53 -18.23
C GLY A 154 -2.35 15.96 -16.81
N LYS A 155 -2.83 17.19 -16.67
CA LYS A 155 -3.43 17.67 -15.43
C LYS A 155 -4.92 17.34 -15.41
N TYR A 156 -5.42 16.93 -14.26
CA TYR A 156 -6.80 16.56 -14.02
C TYR A 156 -7.38 17.39 -12.88
N HIS A 157 -8.65 17.71 -13.01
CA HIS A 157 -9.48 18.25 -11.96
C HIS A 157 -10.43 17.15 -11.47
N LEU A 158 -10.34 16.81 -10.20
CA LEU A 158 -11.21 15.87 -9.50
C LEU A 158 -12.24 16.64 -8.68
N LYS A 159 -13.52 16.35 -8.88
CA LYS A 159 -14.60 16.66 -7.93
C LYS A 159 -15.03 15.38 -7.25
N LEU A 160 -14.97 15.36 -5.93
CA LEU A 160 -15.41 14.26 -5.09
C LEU A 160 -16.63 14.71 -4.28
N ASN A 161 -17.78 14.07 -4.52
CA ASN A 161 -19.02 14.37 -3.80
C ASN A 161 -19.22 13.35 -2.70
N ILE A 162 -19.36 13.83 -1.47
CA ILE A 162 -19.58 13.01 -0.28
C ILE A 162 -20.99 13.29 0.22
N ALA A 163 -21.81 12.25 0.24
CA ALA A 163 -23.14 12.29 0.85
C ALA A 163 -23.20 11.31 2.03
N PRO A 164 -24.00 11.65 3.07
CA PRO A 164 -24.18 10.77 4.22
C PRO A 164 -24.86 9.46 3.78
N PRO A 165 -24.92 8.45 4.67
CA PRO A 165 -25.65 7.24 4.37
C PRO A 165 -27.11 7.50 4.00
N MET A 166 -27.67 6.63 3.15
CA MET A 166 -29.11 6.66 2.91
C MET A 166 -29.87 6.49 4.22
N GLN A 167 -30.94 7.25 4.42
CA GLN A 167 -31.73 7.19 5.66
C GLN A 167 -32.96 6.28 5.55
N THR A 168 -33.27 5.82 4.34
CA THR A 168 -34.44 4.99 4.02
C THR A 168 -34.10 3.98 2.94
N GLY A 169 -34.75 2.81 2.95
CA GLY A 169 -34.55 1.75 1.94
C GLY A 169 -33.61 0.63 2.40
N HIS A 170 -33.33 -0.30 1.49
CA HIS A 170 -32.66 -1.58 1.79
C HIS A 170 -31.20 -1.43 2.26
N MET A 171 -30.55 -0.32 1.91
CA MET A 171 -29.17 0.01 2.30
C MET A 171 -29.09 1.20 3.25
N ALA A 172 -30.19 1.50 3.95
CA ALA A 172 -30.22 2.62 4.88
C ALA A 172 -29.36 2.36 6.12
N PHE A 173 -28.67 3.40 6.59
CA PHE A 173 -27.92 3.39 7.83
C PHE A 173 -28.56 4.34 8.83
N GLY A 174 -29.32 3.76 9.76
CA GLY A 174 -30.07 4.49 10.77
C GLY A 174 -29.17 5.06 11.87
N ARG A 175 -29.70 6.06 12.58
CA ARG A 175 -29.09 6.61 13.79
C ARG A 175 -30.06 6.52 14.95
N HIS A 176 -29.55 6.28 16.15
CA HIS A 176 -30.32 6.43 17.37
C HIS A 176 -30.60 7.92 17.62
N VAL A 177 -31.78 8.23 18.17
CA VAL A 177 -32.24 9.60 18.41
C VAL A 177 -32.89 9.81 19.78
N ASP A 178 -32.97 8.74 20.57
CA ASP A 178 -33.37 8.79 21.97
C ASP A 178 -32.30 9.49 22.84
N LYS A 179 -32.67 9.87 24.05
CA LYS A 179 -31.81 10.67 24.93
C LYS A 179 -30.63 9.85 25.46
N GLU A 180 -30.83 8.55 25.66
CA GLU A 180 -29.89 7.67 26.33
C GLU A 180 -28.75 7.24 25.40
N THR A 181 -29.03 7.05 24.10
CA THR A 181 -28.09 6.47 23.13
C THR A 181 -27.99 7.23 21.80
N GLY A 182 -28.69 8.36 21.68
CA GLY A 182 -28.76 9.11 20.43
C GLY A 182 -27.44 9.77 20.01
N VAL A 183 -27.29 9.93 18.70
CA VAL A 183 -26.18 10.65 18.06
C VAL A 183 -26.68 11.86 17.27
N GLY A 184 -25.76 12.75 16.90
CA GLY A 184 -26.06 13.92 16.09
C GLY A 184 -26.65 13.58 14.72
N PRO A 185 -27.26 14.55 14.04
CA PRO A 185 -27.75 14.36 12.67
C PRO A 185 -26.58 14.14 11.71
N TRP A 186 -26.86 13.43 10.61
CA TRP A 186 -25.93 13.33 9.50
C TRP A 186 -25.66 14.70 8.86
N PHE A 187 -24.44 14.85 8.30
CA PHE A 187 -24.06 16.04 7.54
C PHE A 187 -24.82 16.14 6.21
N LYS A 188 -24.86 17.35 5.63
CA LYS A 188 -25.42 17.55 4.28
C LYS A 188 -24.37 17.20 3.22
N PRO A 189 -24.78 16.69 2.03
CA PRO A 189 -23.85 16.43 0.94
C PRO A 189 -22.95 17.63 0.63
N TYR A 190 -21.68 17.36 0.33
CA TYR A 190 -20.70 18.38 0.01
C TYR A 190 -19.71 17.87 -1.05
N THR A 191 -18.99 18.81 -1.68
CA THR A 191 -18.00 18.51 -2.72
C THR A 191 -16.61 18.95 -2.25
N ILE A 192 -15.61 18.12 -2.51
CA ILE A 192 -14.20 18.46 -2.40
C ILE A 192 -13.60 18.47 -3.80
N GLU A 193 -12.72 19.43 -4.09
CA GLU A 193 -12.11 19.57 -5.40
C GLU A 193 -10.58 19.57 -5.30
N TYR A 194 -9.93 18.87 -6.24
CA TYR A 194 -8.48 18.75 -6.31
C TYR A 194 -7.99 18.89 -7.74
N ASP A 195 -6.83 19.51 -7.92
CA ASP A 195 -6.07 19.43 -9.17
C ASP A 195 -4.84 18.54 -8.95
N PHE A 196 -4.59 17.60 -9.86
CA PHE A 196 -3.42 16.74 -9.80
C PHE A 196 -2.84 16.41 -11.18
N PRO A 197 -1.51 16.21 -11.29
CA PRO A 197 -0.90 15.70 -12.51
C PRO A 197 -1.01 14.17 -12.56
N PHE A 198 -1.27 13.63 -13.74
CA PHE A 198 -1.15 12.21 -14.05
C PHE A 198 -0.10 12.00 -15.14
N ALA A 199 0.91 11.18 -14.85
CA ALA A 199 1.99 10.83 -15.76
C ALA A 199 2.06 9.33 -16.10
N GLY A 200 1.11 8.53 -15.60
CA GLY A 200 1.17 7.06 -15.59
C GLY A 200 1.57 6.49 -14.22
N ILE A 201 1.37 5.19 -14.03
CA ILE A 201 1.54 4.46 -12.75
C ILE A 201 2.95 3.86 -12.52
N GLY A 202 3.93 4.20 -13.37
CA GLY A 202 5.29 3.62 -13.29
C GLY A 202 5.33 2.10 -13.57
N LYS A 203 6.52 1.48 -13.55
CA LYS A 203 6.64 0.01 -13.59
C LYS A 203 6.56 -0.54 -12.16
N LYS A 204 5.82 -1.64 -11.95
CA LYS A 204 5.85 -2.40 -10.67
C LYS A 204 7.31 -2.69 -10.27
N GLY A 205 7.71 -2.23 -9.09
CA GLY A 205 9.04 -2.51 -8.51
C GLY A 205 10.20 -1.64 -8.99
N GLY A 206 9.94 -0.52 -9.67
CA GLY A 206 10.96 0.48 -10.00
C GLY A 206 11.04 1.57 -8.94
N TYR A 207 11.50 1.23 -7.73
CA TYR A 207 11.97 2.17 -6.72
C TYR A 207 13.46 2.01 -6.54
#